data_AF-A0ABC9AZH7-F1
#
_entry.id   AF-A0ABC9AZH7-F1
#
_cell.length_a   1.000
_cell.length_b   1.000
_cell.length_c   1.000
_cell.angle_alpha   90.00
_cell.angle_beta   90.00
_cell.angle_gamma   90.00
#
_symmetry.space_group_name_H-M   'P 1'
#
loop_
_entity.id
_entity.type
_entity.pdbx_description
1 polymer ?
#
loop_
_entity_poly.entity_id
_entity_poly.type
_entity_poly.pdbx_seq_one_letter_code
_entity_poly.pdbx_strand_id
1 'polypeptide(L)'
;MTPYNLRMEPSPRKNLSAAAATILLLIILTAESSESSRDGCNEHLSGRYEGVCWRFIKDDDCSIVCRGENSDNIYGFCQNFQCWCYTKCESKIVAPAGTPIRP
;
A
#
# COMPACT_ATOMS: atom_id res chain seq x y z
N MET A 1 64.57 31.62 7.80
CA MET A 1 63.60 30.53 7.61
C MET A 1 62.38 30.84 8.47
N THR A 2 61.27 31.22 7.84
CA THR A 2 59.99 31.56 8.50
C THR A 2 59.05 30.35 8.44
N PRO A 3 58.36 29.97 9.54
CA PRO A 3 57.36 28.91 9.48
C PRO A 3 56.04 29.44 8.92
N TYR A 4 55.45 28.69 7.98
CA TYR A 4 54.14 28.96 7.40
C TYR A 4 53.05 28.63 8.42
N ASN A 5 52.21 29.60 8.74
CA ASN A 5 51.00 29.43 9.54
C ASN A 5 49.96 28.64 8.72
N LEU A 6 49.57 27.44 9.19
CA LEU A 6 48.40 26.73 8.66
C LEU A 6 47.13 27.41 9.17
N ARG A 7 46.54 28.26 8.33
CA ARG A 7 45.20 28.81 8.54
C ARG A 7 44.19 27.72 8.24
N MET A 8 43.56 27.18 9.28
CA MET A 8 42.45 26.24 9.14
C MET A 8 41.19 27.04 8.77
N GLU A 9 40.74 26.90 7.52
CA GLU A 9 39.49 27.50 7.05
C GLU A 9 38.32 26.60 7.49
N PRO A 10 37.23 27.14 8.08
CA PRO A 10 36.08 26.32 8.42
C PRO A 10 35.37 25.85 7.13
N SER A 11 35.29 24.54 6.91
CA SER A 11 34.48 23.98 5.83
C SER A 11 33.03 24.46 5.94
N PRO A 12 32.41 24.93 4.83
CA PRO A 12 31.00 25.31 4.81
C PRO A 12 30.12 24.11 5.21
N ARG A 13 29.53 24.16 6.39
CA ARG A 13 28.55 23.15 6.81
C ARG A 13 27.27 23.40 6.03
N LYS A 14 27.07 22.65 4.94
CA LYS A 14 25.77 22.57 4.25
C LYS A 14 24.82 21.81 5.17
N ASN A 15 23.71 22.43 5.56
CA ASN A 15 22.67 21.81 6.40
C ASN A 15 21.98 20.68 5.62
N LEU A 16 22.62 19.50 5.59
CA LEU A 16 22.13 18.27 4.94
C LEU A 16 20.76 17.81 5.49
N SER A 17 20.38 18.31 6.68
CA SER A 17 19.14 17.98 7.36
C SER A 17 17.89 18.52 6.65
N ALA A 18 17.95 19.71 6.07
CA ALA A 18 16.77 20.31 5.43
C ALA A 18 16.45 19.64 4.08
N ALA A 19 17.47 19.34 3.28
CA ALA A 19 17.31 18.67 1.99
C ALA A 19 16.81 17.22 2.14
N ALA A 20 17.27 16.50 3.18
CA ALA A 20 16.79 15.16 3.48
C ALA A 20 15.31 15.17 3.91
N ALA A 21 14.90 16.14 4.71
CA ALA A 21 13.51 16.28 5.17
C ALA A 21 12.53 16.58 4.02
N THR A 22 12.93 17.42 3.06
CA THR A 22 12.08 17.74 1.90
C THR A 22 11.89 16.54 0.97
N ILE A 23 12.91 15.71 0.79
CA ILE A 23 12.81 14.49 -0.03
C ILE A 23 11.85 13.48 0.61
N LEU A 24 11.90 13.33 1.94
CA LEU A 24 11.01 12.40 2.66
C LEU A 24 9.53 12.82 2.57
N LEU A 25 9.24 14.13 2.66
CA LEU A 25 7.89 14.68 2.54
C LEU A 25 7.26 14.47 1.15
N LEU A 26 8.07 14.48 0.08
CA LEU A 26 7.58 14.26 -1.28
C LEU A 26 7.14 12.81 -1.54
N ILE A 27 7.66 11.83 -0.79
CA ILE A 27 7.36 10.40 -0.97
C ILE A 27 5.97 10.03 -0.41
N ILE A 28 5.40 10.83 0.50
CA ILE A 28 4.16 10.49 1.23
C ILE A 28 2.88 10.88 0.47
N LEU A 29 2.97 11.69 -0.60
CA LEU A 29 1.80 12.33 -1.22
C LEU A 29 1.01 11.51 -2.26
N THR A 30 1.33 10.23 -2.50
CA THR A 30 0.56 9.41 -3.45
C THR A 30 -0.35 8.42 -2.74
N ALA A 31 -1.35 8.94 -2.01
CA ALA A 31 -2.50 8.16 -1.57
C ALA A 31 -3.57 8.22 -2.67
N GLU A 32 -3.48 7.33 -3.65
CA GLU A 32 -4.51 7.16 -4.66
C GLU A 32 -5.70 6.43 -4.02
N SER A 33 -6.84 7.11 -3.90
CA SER A 33 -8.11 6.50 -3.52
C SER A 33 -8.64 5.69 -4.71
N SER A 34 -8.25 4.43 -4.80
CA SER A 34 -8.84 3.51 -5.76
C SER A 34 -10.15 2.96 -5.20
N GLU A 35 -11.26 3.70 -5.40
CA GLU A 35 -12.58 3.07 -5.40
C GLU A 35 -12.70 2.26 -6.70
N SER A 36 -12.16 1.04 -6.67
CA SER A 36 -12.34 0.09 -7.75
C SER A 36 -13.69 -0.60 -7.52
N SER A 37 -14.75 0.00 -8.09
CA SER A 37 -16.00 -0.72 -8.33
C SER A 37 -15.73 -1.79 -9.39
N ARG A 38 -15.14 -2.91 -8.95
CA ARG A 38 -15.01 -4.12 -9.73
C ARG A 38 -16.14 -5.06 -9.33
N ASP A 39 -17.09 -5.14 -10.24
CA ASP A 39 -18.22 -6.05 -10.27
C ASP A 39 -17.95 -7.38 -9.52
N GLY A 40 -18.66 -7.57 -8.41
CA GLY A 40 -18.71 -8.81 -7.62
C GLY A 40 -17.48 -9.20 -6.80
N CYS A 41 -16.27 -8.81 -7.21
CA CYS A 41 -15.01 -9.19 -6.56
C CYS A 41 -14.52 -8.09 -5.62
N ASN A 42 -14.58 -8.32 -4.30
CA ASN A 42 -14.17 -7.31 -3.33
C ASN A 42 -12.68 -7.48 -2.98
N GLU A 43 -11.92 -6.39 -3.15
CA GLU A 43 -10.63 -6.22 -2.48
C GLU A 43 -10.85 -5.37 -1.23
N HIS A 44 -10.19 -5.72 -0.13
CA HIS A 44 -10.26 -4.95 1.11
C HIS A 44 -8.89 -4.90 1.79
N LEU A 45 -8.68 -3.87 2.60
CA LEU A 45 -7.48 -3.77 3.41
C LEU A 45 -7.47 -4.87 4.48
N SER A 46 -6.33 -5.52 4.66
CA SER A 46 -6.14 -6.49 5.75
C SER A 46 -6.27 -5.79 7.11
N GLY A 47 -7.04 -6.40 8.01
CA GLY A 47 -7.23 -5.89 9.37
C GLY A 47 -6.21 -6.41 10.39
N ARG A 48 -5.43 -7.43 10.03
CA ARG A 48 -4.50 -8.16 10.91
C ARG A 48 -3.06 -8.14 10.43
N TYR A 49 -2.77 -7.66 9.21
CA TYR A 49 -1.40 -7.55 8.72
C TYR A 49 -0.71 -6.34 9.37
N GLU A 50 0.44 -6.59 9.99
CA GLU A 50 1.20 -5.56 10.70
C GLU A 50 2.44 -5.13 9.90
N GLY A 51 2.72 -3.83 9.91
CA GLY A 51 3.92 -3.25 9.32
C GLY A 51 3.81 -2.99 7.81
N VAL A 52 4.96 -2.67 7.21
CA VAL A 52 5.06 -2.25 5.80
C VAL A 52 5.02 -3.48 4.89
N CYS A 53 4.10 -3.49 3.92
CA CYS A 53 3.96 -4.57 2.95
C CYS A 53 4.78 -4.28 1.68
N TRP A 54 5.95 -4.90 1.54
CA TRP A 54 6.79 -4.76 0.35
C TRP A 54 6.45 -5.83 -0.69
N ARG A 55 5.92 -5.44 -1.85
CA ARG A 55 5.44 -6.37 -2.90
C ARG A 55 6.42 -7.48 -3.29
N PHE A 56 7.71 -7.18 -3.35
CA PHE A 56 8.71 -8.17 -3.75
C PHE A 56 9.21 -9.10 -2.64
N ILE A 57 8.80 -8.86 -1.38
CA ILE A 57 9.35 -9.54 -0.19
C ILE A 57 8.24 -10.13 0.70
N LYS A 58 7.06 -9.50 0.70
CA LYS A 58 6.00 -9.71 1.69
C LYS A 58 4.64 -10.07 1.11
N ASP A 59 4.54 -10.28 -0.22
CA ASP A 59 3.30 -10.73 -0.85
C ASP A 59 2.82 -12.07 -0.27
N ASP A 60 3.73 -13.03 -0.06
CA ASP A 60 3.38 -14.34 0.52
C ASP A 60 2.91 -14.22 1.97
N ASP A 61 3.61 -13.42 2.79
CA ASP A 61 3.22 -13.15 4.18
C ASP A 61 1.82 -12.50 4.24
N CYS A 62 1.57 -11.51 3.37
CA CYS A 62 0.26 -10.88 3.23
C CYS A 62 -0.83 -11.89 2.83
N SER A 63 -0.53 -12.78 1.88
CA SER A 63 -1.47 -13.82 1.44
C SER A 63 -1.79 -14.84 2.53
N ILE A 64 -0.83 -15.20 3.38
CA ILE A 64 -1.05 -16.05 4.54
C ILE A 64 -1.96 -15.36 5.55
N VAL A 65 -1.68 -14.09 5.87
CA VAL A 65 -2.50 -13.31 6.81
C VAL A 65 -3.94 -13.21 6.31
N CYS A 66 -4.15 -12.77 5.06
CA CYS A 66 -5.48 -12.60 4.47
C CYS A 66 -6.33 -13.87 4.56
N ARG A 67 -5.77 -15.05 4.25
CA ARG A 67 -6.46 -16.34 4.37
C ARG A 67 -6.76 -16.72 5.83
N GLY A 68 -5.97 -16.23 6.77
CA GLY A 68 -6.21 -16.39 8.21
C GLY A 68 -7.21 -15.39 8.81
N GLU A 69 -7.53 -14.29 8.11
CA GLU A 69 -8.53 -13.32 8.57
C GLU A 69 -9.96 -13.80 8.30
N ASN A 70 -10.20 -14.33 7.10
CA ASN A 70 -11.51 -14.76 6.64
C ASN A 70 -11.35 -15.93 5.65
N SER A 71 -12.19 -16.96 5.79
CA SER A 71 -12.26 -18.09 4.86
C SER A 71 -12.68 -17.72 3.44
N ASP A 72 -13.30 -16.55 3.25
CA ASP A 72 -13.73 -16.06 1.94
C ASP A 72 -12.60 -15.35 1.17
N ASN A 73 -11.49 -15.03 1.86
CA ASN A 73 -10.29 -14.47 1.25
C ASN A 73 -9.53 -15.56 0.50
N ILE A 74 -9.30 -15.35 -0.81
CA ILE A 74 -8.58 -16.31 -1.66
C ILE A 74 -7.08 -16.13 -1.52
N TYR A 75 -6.62 -14.89 -1.55
CA TYR A 75 -5.21 -14.52 -1.44
C TYR A 75 -5.09 -13.07 -0.96
N GLY A 76 -3.85 -12.63 -0.75
CA GLY A 76 -3.51 -11.24 -0.49
C GLY A 76 -2.28 -10.82 -1.27
N PHE A 77 -2.09 -9.52 -1.45
CA PHE A 77 -0.95 -8.93 -2.13
C PHE A 77 -0.61 -7.56 -1.54
N CYS A 78 0.65 -7.15 -1.64
CA CYS A 78 1.07 -5.82 -1.24
C CYS A 78 0.83 -4.83 -2.38
N GLN A 79 0.12 -3.74 -2.07
CA GLN A 79 -0.05 -2.59 -2.94
C GLN A 79 0.04 -1.32 -2.12
N ASN A 80 0.80 -0.33 -2.60
CA ASN A 80 1.00 0.95 -1.90
C ASN A 80 1.46 0.78 -0.44
N PHE A 81 2.39 -0.16 -0.22
CA PHE A 81 2.93 -0.52 1.10
C PHE A 81 1.92 -1.10 2.10
N GLN A 82 0.73 -1.45 1.63
CA GLN A 82 -0.37 -2.00 2.42
C GLN A 82 -0.72 -3.42 1.94
N CYS A 83 -1.19 -4.26 2.84
CA CYS A 83 -1.65 -5.61 2.52
C CYS A 83 -3.14 -5.57 2.14
N TRP A 84 -3.45 -6.00 0.91
CA TRP A 84 -4.80 -6.07 0.39
C TRP A 84 -5.23 -7.53 0.26
N CYS A 85 -6.39 -7.85 0.80
CA CYS A 85 -7.02 -9.16 0.70
C CYS A 85 -8.03 -9.17 -0.44
N TYR A 86 -8.02 -10.25 -1.22
CA TYR A 86 -8.93 -10.45 -2.34
C TYR A 86 -9.94 -11.55 -2.01
N THR A 87 -11.23 -11.22 -2.03
CA THR A 87 -12.31 -12.18 -1.75
C THR A 87 -12.80 -12.87 -3.01
N LYS A 88 -13.52 -13.99 -2.84
CA LYS A 88 -14.34 -14.54 -3.90
C LYS A 88 -15.34 -13.51 -4.40
N CYS A 89 -15.62 -13.59 -5.69
CA CYS A 89 -16.64 -12.78 -6.31
C CYS A 89 -17.98 -13.46 -6.07
N GLU A 90 -18.89 -12.80 -5.38
CA GLU A 90 -20.28 -13.25 -5.32
C GLU A 90 -20.92 -12.88 -6.66
N SER A 91 -21.08 -13.87 -7.54
CA SER A 91 -21.93 -13.73 -8.72
C SER A 91 -23.34 -13.46 -8.22
N LYS A 92 -23.75 -12.19 -8.13
CA LYS A 92 -25.15 -11.86 -7.84
C LYS A 92 -25.98 -12.49 -8.95
N ILE A 93 -26.65 -13.61 -8.65
CA ILE A 93 -27.70 -14.12 -9.53
C ILE A 93 -28.80 -13.06 -9.49
N VAL A 94 -28.83 -12.20 -10.50
CA VAL A 94 -29.94 -11.28 -10.73
C VAL A 94 -31.12 -12.17 -11.09
N ALA A 95 -31.98 -12.43 -10.10
CA ALA A 95 -33.24 -13.11 -10.35
C ALA A 95 -33.98 -12.33 -11.44
N PRO A 96 -34.36 -12.95 -12.57
CA PRO A 96 -35.16 -12.27 -13.57
C PRO A 96 -36.46 -11.85 -12.88
N ALA A 97 -36.77 -10.55 -12.92
CA ALA A 97 -38.05 -10.04 -12.45
C ALA A 97 -39.15 -10.83 -13.17
N GLY A 98 -39.85 -11.69 -12.43
CA GLY A 98 -40.92 -12.51 -12.98
C GLY A 98 -41.93 -11.62 -13.68
N THR A 99 -42.22 -11.92 -14.94
CA THR A 99 -43.27 -11.23 -15.68
C THR A 99 -44.61 -11.44 -14.97
N PRO A 100 -45.49 -10.41 -14.89
CA PRO A 100 -46.81 -10.58 -14.32
C PRO A 100 -47.60 -11.59 -15.16
N ILE A 101 -48.07 -12.67 -14.53
CA ILE A 101 -49.08 -13.55 -15.11
C ILE A 101 -50.37 -12.74 -15.18
N ARG A 102 -50.85 -12.41 -16.39
CA ARG A 102 -52.22 -11.93 -16.60
C ARG A 102 -53.15 -13.14 -16.83
N PRO A 103 -54.34 -13.15 -16.22
CA PRO A 103 -55.35 -14.19 -16.43
C PRO A 103 -55.92 -14.17 -17.84
#